data_AF-U7MTE0-F1
#
_entry.id   AF-U7MTE0-F1
#
_cell.length_a   1.000
_cell.length_b   1.000
_cell.length_c   1.000
_cell.angle_alpha   90.00
_cell.angle_beta   90.00
_cell.angle_gamma   90.00
#
_symmetry.space_group_name_H-M   'P 1'
#
loop_
_entity.id
_entity.type
_entity.pdbx_description
1 polymer ?
#
loop_
_entity_poly.entity_id
_entity_poly.type
_entity_poly.pdbx_seq_one_letter_code
_entity_poly.pdbx_strand_id
1 'polypeptide(L)'
;MTSQVISATTKFNHTADVSRARHQKLLDSAVLLVEQAREQFRTGEDVRAFELAYMAGLRLAGARVALSPVERKRRKPSSAWGQLALVDAEAERWAQRFQQFSGIRRDIDLGQAVEVSQLQVISLIKLVSEFLAEVSSVALVARSAA
;
A
#
# COMPACT_ATOMS: atom_id res chain seq x y z
N MET A 1 41.97 -17.52 22.31
CA MET A 1 41.33 -16.78 21.19
C MET A 1 39.96 -17.40 20.95
N THR A 2 38.92 -16.79 21.50
CA THR A 2 37.53 -17.28 21.39
C THR A 2 36.98 -16.92 20.01
N SER A 3 36.82 -17.94 19.16
CA SER A 3 36.20 -17.82 17.84
C SER A 3 34.73 -17.45 18.00
N GLN A 4 34.37 -16.23 17.61
CA GLN A 4 33.00 -15.73 17.66
C GLN A 4 32.26 -16.23 16.42
N VAL A 5 31.49 -17.32 16.58
CA VAL A 5 30.63 -17.86 15.53
C VAL A 5 29.40 -16.94 15.41
N ILE A 6 29.46 -15.96 14.49
CA ILE A 6 28.30 -15.14 14.14
C ILE A 6 27.42 -15.96 13.19
N SER A 7 26.45 -16.68 13.75
CA SER A 7 25.45 -17.44 12.98
C SER A 7 24.68 -16.55 12.00
N ALA A 8 24.60 -16.97 10.74
CA ALA A 8 23.87 -16.27 9.68
C ALA A 8 22.36 -16.12 9.96
N THR A 9 21.80 -16.95 10.85
CA THR A 9 20.38 -16.96 11.23
C THR A 9 19.90 -15.69 11.93
N THR A 10 20.76 -14.96 12.66
CA THR A 10 20.35 -13.72 13.35
C THR A 10 19.98 -12.61 12.35
N LYS A 11 20.70 -12.50 11.23
CA LYS A 11 20.45 -11.46 10.20
C LYS A 11 19.15 -11.71 9.43
N PHE A 12 18.81 -12.98 9.18
CA PHE A 12 17.57 -13.36 8.49
C PHE A 12 16.34 -13.02 9.34
N ASN A 13 16.35 -13.33 10.64
CA ASN A 13 15.24 -12.97 11.54
C ASN A 13 15.08 -11.46 11.67
N HIS A 14 16.17 -10.72 11.82
CA HIS A 14 16.11 -9.26 11.91
C HIS A 14 15.50 -8.62 10.67
N THR A 15 15.85 -9.10 9.47
CA THR A 15 15.30 -8.56 8.21
C THR A 15 13.81 -8.87 8.07
N ALA A 16 13.37 -10.08 8.47
CA ALA A 16 11.96 -10.44 8.45
C ALA A 16 11.14 -9.60 9.44
N ASP A 17 11.66 -9.33 10.64
CA ASP A 17 11.00 -8.50 11.64
C ASP A 17 10.88 -7.04 11.21
N VAL A 18 11.91 -6.49 10.54
CA VAL A 18 11.86 -5.13 9.97
C VAL A 18 10.77 -5.05 8.89
N SER A 19 10.70 -6.03 7.97
CA SER A 19 9.65 -6.08 6.93
C SER A 19 8.25 -6.18 7.54
N ARG A 20 8.05 -6.98 8.59
CA ARG A 20 6.76 -7.08 9.31
C ARG A 20 6.38 -5.79 10.02
N ALA A 21 7.30 -5.17 10.75
CA ALA A 21 7.06 -3.89 11.42
C ALA A 21 6.71 -2.79 10.41
N ARG A 22 7.40 -2.77 9.25
CA ARG A 22 7.09 -1.86 8.15
C ARG A 22 5.70 -2.12 7.56
N HIS A 23 5.36 -3.38 7.31
CA HIS A 23 4.03 -3.77 6.85
C HIS A 23 2.94 -3.27 7.80
N GLN A 24 3.07 -3.54 9.11
CA GLN A 24 2.08 -3.11 10.10
C GLN A 24 1.92 -1.58 10.14
N LYS A 25 3.04 -0.84 10.17
CA LYS A 25 2.99 0.64 10.15
C LYS A 25 2.29 1.19 8.91
N LEU A 26 2.52 0.58 7.74
CA LEU A 26 1.86 0.97 6.50
C LEU A 26 0.36 0.63 6.52
N LEU A 27 0.00 -0.51 7.09
CA LEU A 27 -1.40 -0.94 7.26
C LEU A 27 -2.16 0.01 8.19
N ASP A 28 -1.62 0.31 9.37
CA ASP A 28 -2.23 1.24 10.34
C ASP A 28 -2.44 2.63 9.72
N SER A 29 -1.43 3.11 8.98
CA SER A 29 -1.53 4.37 8.25
C SER A 29 -2.59 4.33 7.15
N ALA A 30 -2.75 3.21 6.44
CA ALA A 30 -3.77 3.07 5.40
C ALA A 30 -5.18 3.10 5.99
N VAL A 31 -5.41 2.42 7.12
CA VAL A 31 -6.70 2.42 7.84
C VAL A 31 -7.10 3.85 8.21
N LEU A 32 -6.18 4.60 8.83
CA LEU A 32 -6.44 6.00 9.20
C LEU A 32 -6.80 6.86 7.98
N LEU A 33 -6.06 6.71 6.88
CA LEU A 33 -6.30 7.48 5.65
C LEU A 33 -7.64 7.16 4.98
N VAL A 34 -8.08 5.90 4.99
CA VAL A 34 -9.41 5.51 4.47
C VAL A 34 -10.53 6.14 5.28
N GLU A 35 -10.42 6.13 6.60
CA GLU A 35 -11.43 6.74 7.47
C GLU A 35 -11.47 8.27 7.30
N GLN A 36 -10.31 8.92 7.17
CA GLN A 36 -10.25 10.34 6.83
C GLN A 36 -10.84 10.63 5.44
N ALA A 37 -10.58 9.79 4.44
CA ALA A 37 -11.16 9.95 3.11
C ALA A 37 -12.70 9.88 3.15
N ARG A 38 -13.25 8.95 3.93
CA ARG A 38 -14.70 8.82 4.14
C ARG A 38 -15.31 10.03 4.84
N GLU A 39 -14.62 10.60 5.83
CA GLU A 39 -15.04 11.84 6.49
C GLU A 39 -15.09 13.00 5.50
N GLN A 40 -14.01 13.22 4.75
CA GLN A 40 -13.94 14.31 3.77
C GLN A 40 -15.00 14.17 2.67
N PHE A 41 -15.27 12.93 2.25
CA PHE A 41 -16.35 12.66 1.30
C PHE A 41 -17.73 13.04 1.88
N ARG A 42 -17.97 12.75 3.16
CA ARG A 42 -19.22 13.13 3.85
C ARG A 42 -19.38 14.64 4.00
N THR A 43 -18.29 15.40 4.09
CA THR A 43 -18.31 16.87 4.16
C THR A 43 -18.35 17.54 2.78
N GLY A 44 -18.36 16.77 1.69
CA GLY A 44 -18.37 17.29 0.31
C GLY A 44 -17.00 17.71 -0.23
N GLU A 45 -15.92 17.39 0.47
CA GLU A 45 -14.53 17.69 0.08
C GLU A 45 -13.97 16.59 -0.83
N ASP A 46 -14.57 16.44 -2.02
CA ASP A 46 -14.36 15.30 -2.94
C ASP A 46 -12.89 15.14 -3.38
N VAL A 47 -12.24 16.25 -3.73
CA VAL A 47 -10.81 16.25 -4.13
C VAL A 47 -9.95 15.76 -2.97
N ARG A 48 -10.21 16.24 -1.75
CA ARG A 48 -9.44 15.85 -0.57
C ARG A 48 -9.67 14.39 -0.20
N ALA A 49 -10.92 13.94 -0.28
CA ALA A 49 -11.28 12.54 -0.09
C ALA A 49 -10.54 11.63 -1.08
N PHE A 50 -10.48 12.02 -2.35
CA PHE A 50 -9.75 11.30 -3.39
C PHE A 50 -8.26 11.17 -3.08
N GLU A 51 -7.60 12.27 -2.70
CA GLU A 51 -6.17 12.27 -2.34
C GLU A 51 -5.88 11.29 -1.20
N LEU A 52 -6.68 11.35 -0.14
CA LEU A 52 -6.53 10.50 1.05
C LEU A 52 -6.75 9.02 0.70
N ALA A 53 -7.78 8.72 -0.09
CA ALA A 53 -8.03 7.35 -0.55
C ALA A 53 -6.87 6.84 -1.44
N TYR A 54 -6.38 7.67 -2.36
CA TYR A 54 -5.26 7.29 -3.23
C TYR A 54 -3.98 7.04 -2.42
N MET A 55 -3.69 7.90 -1.43
CA MET A 55 -2.57 7.70 -0.51
C MET A 55 -2.72 6.41 0.30
N ALA A 56 -3.92 6.08 0.78
CA ALA A 56 -4.17 4.82 1.46
C ALA A 56 -3.84 3.61 0.56
N GLY A 57 -4.27 3.64 -0.71
CA GLY A 57 -3.90 2.62 -1.69
C GLY A 57 -2.39 2.46 -1.85
N LEU A 58 -1.63 3.56 -1.92
CA LEU A 58 -0.16 3.51 -1.99
C LEU A 58 0.46 2.89 -0.74
N ARG A 59 -0.11 3.14 0.45
CA ARG A 59 0.36 2.51 1.71
C ARG A 59 0.10 1.02 1.72
N LEU A 60 -1.06 0.57 1.25
CA LEU A 60 -1.38 -0.85 1.11
C LEU A 60 -0.46 -1.55 0.11
N ALA A 61 -0.15 -0.91 -1.02
CA ALA A 61 0.80 -1.43 -2.00
C ALA A 61 2.19 -1.61 -1.37
N GLY A 62 2.66 -0.60 -0.63
CA GLY A 62 3.90 -0.68 0.12
C GLY A 62 3.89 -1.80 1.17
N ALA A 63 2.77 -1.97 1.88
CA ALA A 63 2.61 -3.02 2.89
C ALA A 63 2.69 -4.42 2.26
N ARG A 64 2.06 -4.62 1.09
CA ARG A 64 2.12 -5.89 0.36
C ARG A 64 3.53 -6.16 -0.20
N VAL A 65 4.17 -5.14 -0.77
CA VAL A 65 5.55 -5.25 -1.28
C VAL A 65 6.54 -5.57 -0.15
N ALA A 66 6.38 -4.99 1.05
CA ALA A 66 7.27 -5.21 2.19
C ALA A 66 7.33 -6.68 2.63
N LEU A 67 6.25 -7.44 2.49
CA LEU A 67 6.25 -8.88 2.81
C LEU A 67 6.66 -9.78 1.63
N SER A 68 7.00 -9.19 0.49
CA SER A 68 7.34 -9.92 -0.75
C SER A 68 8.84 -9.95 -1.01
N PRO A 69 9.34 -10.91 -1.82
CA PRO A 69 10.71 -10.89 -2.31
C PRO A 69 11.07 -9.63 -3.13
N VAL A 70 10.07 -8.91 -3.66
CA VAL A 70 10.26 -7.67 -4.44
C VAL A 70 10.90 -6.57 -3.61
N GLU A 71 10.66 -6.51 -2.29
CA GLU A 71 11.27 -5.49 -1.44
C GLU A 71 12.80 -5.47 -1.58
N ARG A 72 13.40 -6.66 -1.68
CA ARG A 72 14.86 -6.89 -1.73
C ARG A 72 15.46 -6.79 -3.12
N LYS A 73 14.65 -6.65 -4.18
CA LYS A 73 15.17 -6.53 -5.57
C LYS A 73 15.99 -5.24 -5.72
N ARG A 74 17.23 -5.39 -6.22
CA ARG A 74 18.13 -4.24 -6.50
C ARG A 74 17.60 -3.32 -7.61
N ARG A 75 16.97 -3.88 -8.64
CA ARG A 75 16.34 -3.13 -9.74
C ARG A 75 14.84 -3.34 -9.63
N LYS A 76 14.11 -2.26 -9.34
CA LYS A 76 12.65 -2.25 -9.28
C LYS A 76 12.11 -0.89 -9.75
N PRO A 77 10.89 -0.84 -10.28
CA PRO A 77 10.25 0.42 -10.67
C PRO A 77 10.21 1.42 -9.51
N SER A 78 10.30 2.72 -9.81
CA SER A 78 10.14 3.76 -8.79
C SER A 78 8.68 3.91 -8.32
N SER A 79 7.71 3.59 -9.17
CA SER A 79 6.29 3.66 -8.83
C SER A 79 5.88 2.52 -7.89
N ALA A 80 5.05 2.84 -6.89
CA ALA A 80 4.50 1.84 -5.96
C ALA A 80 3.71 0.76 -6.70
N TRP A 81 2.90 1.15 -7.70
CA TRP A 81 2.14 0.22 -8.54
C TRP A 81 3.04 -0.70 -9.38
N GLY A 82 4.15 -0.17 -9.91
CA GLY A 82 5.12 -0.97 -10.63
C GLY A 82 5.84 -1.98 -9.73
N GLN A 83 6.10 -1.64 -8.47
CA GLN A 83 6.61 -2.62 -7.50
C GLN A 83 5.55 -3.66 -7.12
N LEU A 84 4.30 -3.24 -6.94
CA LEU A 84 3.18 -4.13 -6.61
C LEU A 84 2.95 -5.18 -7.71
N ALA A 85 2.99 -4.76 -8.98
CA ALA A 85 2.82 -5.65 -10.13
C ALA A 85 3.89 -6.76 -10.24
N LEU A 86 5.02 -6.62 -9.55
CA LEU A 86 6.08 -7.65 -9.54
C LEU A 86 5.90 -8.70 -8.45
N VAL A 87 4.90 -8.57 -7.57
CA VAL A 87 4.70 -9.46 -6.42
C VAL A 87 4.10 -10.79 -6.88
N ASP A 88 2.91 -10.75 -7.48
CA ASP A 88 2.18 -11.89 -8.02
C ASP A 88 1.06 -11.39 -8.98
N ALA A 89 0.32 -12.32 -9.61
CA ALA A 89 -0.73 -12.00 -10.58
C ALA A 89 -1.91 -11.23 -9.97
N GLU A 90 -2.22 -11.43 -8.69
CA GLU A 90 -3.32 -10.72 -8.02
C GLU A 90 -2.89 -9.28 -7.70
N ALA A 91 -1.65 -9.10 -7.23
CA ALA A 91 -1.05 -7.80 -7.00
C ALA A 91 -0.95 -6.98 -8.29
N GLU A 92 -0.66 -7.61 -9.42
CA GLU A 92 -0.70 -6.97 -10.74
C GLU A 92 -2.10 -6.46 -11.09
N ARG A 93 -3.15 -7.25 -10.83
CA ARG A 93 -4.54 -6.82 -11.06
C ARG A 93 -4.89 -5.60 -10.21
N TRP A 94 -4.47 -5.57 -8.94
CA TRP A 94 -4.64 -4.38 -8.10
C TRP A 94 -3.91 -3.18 -8.67
N ALA A 95 -2.64 -3.34 -9.06
CA ALA A 95 -1.85 -2.27 -9.65
C ALA A 95 -2.55 -1.67 -10.88
N GLN A 96 -3.05 -2.50 -11.79
CA GLN A 96 -3.77 -2.06 -12.99
C GLN A 96 -5.07 -1.30 -12.65
N ARG A 97 -5.83 -1.75 -11.64
CA ARG A 97 -7.06 -1.05 -11.19
C ARG A 97 -6.74 0.32 -10.59
N PHE A 98 -5.69 0.43 -9.78
CA PHE A 98 -5.28 1.70 -9.16
C PHE A 98 -4.63 2.68 -10.16
N GLN A 99 -3.93 2.17 -11.17
CA GLN A 99 -3.21 2.99 -12.14
C GLN A 99 -4.13 3.89 -12.98
N GLN A 100 -5.41 3.51 -13.13
CA GLN A 100 -6.44 4.33 -13.78
C GLN A 100 -6.66 5.68 -13.07
N PHE A 101 -6.39 5.75 -11.76
CA PHE A 101 -6.54 6.96 -10.95
C PHE A 101 -5.26 7.81 -10.89
N SER A 102 -4.14 7.33 -11.42
CA SER A 102 -2.85 8.04 -11.36
C SER A 102 -2.84 9.35 -12.13
N GLY A 103 -3.61 9.46 -13.22
CA GLY A 103 -3.76 10.71 -13.98
C GLY A 103 -4.37 11.82 -13.13
N ILE A 104 -5.53 11.54 -12.53
CA ILE A 104 -6.24 12.46 -11.61
C ILE A 104 -5.31 12.90 -10.48
N ARG A 105 -4.62 11.95 -9.83
CA ARG A 105 -3.67 12.27 -8.75
C ARG A 105 -2.55 13.21 -9.20
N ARG A 106 -1.99 12.96 -10.39
CA ARG A 106 -0.91 13.79 -10.95
C ARG A 106 -1.41 15.20 -11.24
N ASP A 107 -2.61 15.34 -11.79
CA ASP A 107 -3.17 16.64 -12.13
C ASP A 107 -3.48 17.46 -10.87
N ILE A 108 -3.96 16.80 -9.80
CA ILE A 108 -4.12 17.39 -8.46
C ILE A 108 -2.76 17.85 -7.91
N ASP A 109 -1.71 17.02 -7.99
CA ASP A 109 -0.35 17.38 -7.53
C ASP A 109 0.25 18.59 -8.27
N LEU A 110 -0.14 18.79 -9.53
CA LEU A 110 0.26 19.95 -10.32
C LEU A 110 -0.57 21.20 -10.02
N GLY A 111 -1.51 21.14 -9.07
CA GLY A 111 -2.38 22.25 -8.70
C GLY A 111 -3.37 22.63 -9.80
N GLN A 112 -3.67 21.72 -10.73
CA GLN A 112 -4.68 21.97 -11.74
C GLN A 112 -6.06 22.01 -11.11
N ALA A 113 -6.97 22.82 -11.67
CA ALA A 113 -8.39 22.79 -11.31
C ALA A 113 -9.00 21.48 -11.81
N VAL A 114 -8.85 20.42 -11.02
CA VAL A 114 -9.38 19.09 -11.30
C VAL A 114 -10.72 18.95 -10.58
N GLU A 115 -11.78 18.72 -11.35
CA GLU A 115 -13.06 18.33 -10.81
C GLU A 115 -13.06 16.81 -10.62
N VAL A 116 -13.13 16.35 -9.36
CA VAL A 116 -13.27 14.93 -9.05
C VAL A 116 -14.73 14.65 -8.76
N SER A 117 -15.36 13.80 -9.58
CA SER A 117 -16.75 13.40 -9.35
C SER A 117 -16.89 12.51 -8.11
N GLN A 118 -18.01 12.63 -7.41
CA GLN A 118 -18.35 11.75 -6.28
C GLN A 118 -18.26 10.26 -6.64
N LEU A 119 -18.63 9.88 -7.87
CA LEU A 119 -18.51 8.50 -8.35
C LEU A 119 -17.06 8.02 -8.42
N GLN A 120 -16.12 8.88 -8.82
CA GLN A 120 -14.69 8.55 -8.80
C GLN A 120 -14.18 8.38 -7.36
N VAL A 121 -14.60 9.24 -6.43
CA VAL A 121 -14.25 9.13 -5.00
C VAL A 121 -14.79 7.82 -4.41
N ILE A 122 -16.08 7.54 -4.60
CA ILE A 122 -16.72 6.30 -4.12
C ILE A 122 -16.03 5.08 -4.70
N SER A 123 -15.75 5.07 -6.00
CA SER A 123 -15.09 3.96 -6.68
C SER A 123 -13.69 3.71 -6.11
N LEU A 124 -12.92 4.77 -5.85
CA LEU A 124 -11.60 4.66 -5.27
C LEU A 124 -11.65 4.20 -3.80
N ILE A 125 -12.53 4.78 -2.96
CA ILE A 125 -12.70 4.36 -1.56
C ILE A 125 -13.11 2.88 -1.49
N LYS A 126 -14.02 2.44 -2.37
CA LYS A 126 -14.41 1.03 -2.48
C LYS A 126 -13.22 0.16 -2.85
N LEU A 127 -12.47 0.53 -3.90
CA LEU A 127 -11.30 -0.23 -4.35
C LEU A 127 -10.23 -0.35 -3.25
N VAL A 128 -9.97 0.72 -2.50
CA VAL A 128 -9.04 0.70 -1.36
C VAL A 128 -9.56 -0.17 -0.23
N SER A 129 -10.86 -0.13 0.05
CA SER A 129 -11.48 -0.95 1.10
C SER A 129 -11.39 -2.45 0.76
N GLU A 130 -11.61 -2.83 -0.50
CA GLU A 130 -11.43 -4.21 -0.97
C GLU A 130 -9.96 -4.64 -0.86
N PHE A 131 -9.02 -3.79 -1.28
CA PHE A 131 -7.59 -4.09 -1.19
C PHE A 131 -7.10 -4.18 0.27
N LEU A 132 -7.63 -3.34 1.17
CA LEU A 132 -7.35 -3.37 2.60
C LEU A 132 -7.79 -4.71 3.23
N ALA A 133 -8.99 -5.19 2.88
CA ALA A 133 -9.51 -6.46 3.36
C ALA A 133 -8.60 -7.62 2.93
N GLU A 134 -8.09 -7.58 1.71
CA GLU A 134 -7.15 -8.59 1.22
C GLU A 134 -5.80 -8.53 1.96
N VAL A 135 -5.17 -7.36 2.02
CA VAL A 135 -3.85 -7.18 2.66
C VAL A 135 -3.91 -7.51 4.15
N SER A 136 -5.00 -7.17 4.83
CA SER A 136 -5.21 -7.52 6.24
C SER A 136 -5.46 -9.03 6.45
N SER A 137 -6.12 -9.71 5.50
CA SER A 137 -6.31 -11.16 5.53
C SER A 137 -4.99 -11.92 5.38
N VAL A 138 -4.13 -11.49 4.45
CA VAL A 138 -2.76 -12.04 4.29
C VAL A 138 -1.95 -11.90 5.58
N ALA A 139 -2.07 -10.77 6.28
CA ALA A 139 -1.40 -10.56 7.56
C ALA A 139 -1.89 -11.52 8.66
N LEU A 140 -3.17 -11.90 8.63
CA LEU A 140 -3.78 -12.80 9.61
C LEU A 140 -3.31 -14.25 9.40
N VAL A 141 -3.21 -14.71 8.16
CA VAL A 141 -2.63 -16.02 7.80
C VAL A 141 -1.14 -16.10 8.16
N ALA A 142 -0.38 -15.02 7.95
CA ALA A 142 1.03 -14.98 8.32
C ALA A 142 1.28 -15.02 9.84
N ARG A 143 0.31 -14.57 10.65
CA ARG A 143 0.37 -14.63 12.12
C ARG A 143 0.00 -16.00 12.69
N SER A 144 -0.87 -16.76 12.04
CA SER A 144 -1.27 -18.10 12.50
C SER A 144 -0.26 -19.20 12.12
N ALA A 145 0.62 -18.93 11.16
CA ALA A 145 1.66 -19.86 10.69
C ALA A 145 3.02 -19.71 11.41
N ALA A 146 3.13 -18.78 12.37
CA ALA A 146 4.33 -18.51 13.17
C ALA A 146 4.16 -19.01 14.60
#